data_AF-A0A7X7ARE1-F1
#
_entry.id   AF-A0A7X7ARE1-F1
#
_cell.length_a   1.000
_cell.length_b   1.000
_cell.length_c   1.000
_cell.angle_alpha   90.00
_cell.angle_beta   90.00
_cell.angle_gamma   90.00
#
_symmetry.space_group_name_H-M   'P 1'
#
loop_
_entity.id
_entity.type
_entity.pdbx_description
1 polymer ?
#
loop_
_entity_poly.entity_id
_entity_poly.type
_entity_poly.pdbx_seq_one_letter_code
_entity_poly.pdbx_strand_id
1 'polypeptide(L)'
;MDKKAIETYAVWARKELIAQVKQRAYFYGIDEKDYGEKNADVIMGRVLSAKEKSQRNDFIVEIERRGFEQTLEEVAYTWFNRFVALRYMEVNDYLPSHV
;
A
#
# COMPACT_ATOMS: atom_id res chain seq x y z
N MET A 1 24.80 -16.37 -7.99
CA MET A 1 23.84 -15.44 -7.36
C MET A 1 24.60 -14.55 -6.40
N ASP A 2 24.61 -13.23 -6.62
CA ASP A 2 25.26 -12.28 -5.71
C ASP A 2 24.33 -11.98 -4.51
N LYS A 3 24.68 -12.52 -3.35
CA LYS A 3 23.86 -12.39 -2.13
C LYS A 3 23.81 -10.95 -1.62
N LYS A 4 24.91 -10.19 -1.78
CA LYS A 4 25.01 -8.80 -1.28
C LYS A 4 24.16 -7.86 -2.13
N ALA A 5 24.15 -8.07 -3.45
CA ALA A 5 23.28 -7.34 -4.34
C ALA A 5 21.80 -7.57 -4.02
N ILE A 6 21.40 -8.81 -3.73
CA ILE A 6 20.03 -9.18 -3.36
C ILE A 6 19.62 -8.56 -2.02
N GLU A 7 20.49 -8.63 -1.01
CA GLU A 7 20.22 -8.04 0.30
C GLU A 7 20.02 -6.51 0.19
N THR A 8 20.92 -5.85 -0.53
CA THR A 8 20.83 -4.39 -0.75
C THR A 8 19.53 -4.03 -1.48
N TYR A 9 19.19 -4.78 -2.52
CA TYR A 9 17.96 -4.57 -3.27
C TYR A 9 16.72 -4.81 -2.41
N ALA A 10 16.69 -5.85 -1.57
CA ALA A 10 15.55 -6.16 -0.70
C ALA A 10 15.28 -5.03 0.31
N VAL A 11 16.34 -4.49 0.93
CA VAL A 11 16.22 -3.35 1.86
C VAL A 11 15.70 -2.11 1.14
N TRP A 12 16.22 -1.81 -0.05
CA TRP A 12 15.72 -0.70 -0.87
C TRP A 12 14.26 -0.89 -1.27
N ALA A 13 13.90 -2.05 -1.82
CA ALA A 13 12.56 -2.35 -2.32
C ALA A 13 11.50 -2.28 -1.22
N ARG A 14 11.83 -2.70 0.02
CA ARG A 14 10.93 -2.53 1.17
C ARG A 14 10.64 -1.05 1.44
N LYS A 15 11.70 -0.22 1.51
CA LYS A 15 11.56 1.22 1.77
C LYS A 15 10.78 1.91 0.67
N GLU A 16 11.05 1.54 -0.57
CA GLU A 16 10.38 2.07 -1.75
C GLU A 16 8.89 1.72 -1.75
N LEU A 17 8.53 0.47 -1.45
CA LEU A 17 7.13 0.06 -1.37
C LEU A 17 6.36 0.82 -0.29
N ILE A 18 6.95 1.01 0.90
CA ILE A 18 6.36 1.82 1.97
C ILE A 18 6.19 3.28 1.51
N ALA A 19 7.19 3.84 0.84
CA ALA A 19 7.12 5.21 0.31
C ALA A 19 5.98 5.38 -0.70
N GLN A 20 5.75 4.40 -1.57
CA GLN A 20 4.64 4.41 -2.53
C GLN A 20 3.27 4.30 -1.83
N VAL A 21 3.15 3.47 -0.78
CA VAL A 21 1.92 3.43 0.03
C VAL A 21 1.69 4.76 0.74
N LYS A 22 2.73 5.38 1.32
CA LYS A 22 2.66 6.70 1.94
C LYS A 22 2.20 7.75 0.94
N GLN A 23 2.77 7.76 -0.27
CA GLN A 23 2.37 8.66 -1.35
C GLN A 23 0.89 8.44 -1.74
N ARG A 24 0.44 7.18 -1.80
CA ARG A 24 -0.97 6.86 -2.06
C ARG A 24 -1.88 7.40 -0.96
N ALA A 25 -1.50 7.29 0.32
CA ALA A 25 -2.26 7.87 1.43
C ALA A 25 -2.38 9.40 1.31
N TYR A 26 -1.29 10.08 0.93
CA TYR A 26 -1.30 11.53 0.68
C TYR A 26 -2.32 11.93 -0.39
N PHE A 27 -2.45 11.17 -1.49
CA PHE A 27 -3.49 11.43 -2.51
C PHE A 27 -4.93 11.32 -1.97
N TYR A 28 -5.13 10.65 -0.83
CA TYR A 28 -6.42 10.60 -0.12
C TYR A 28 -6.49 11.58 1.07
N GLY A 29 -5.56 12.53 1.15
CA GLY A 29 -5.54 13.56 2.18
C GLY A 29 -5.21 12.99 3.56
N ILE A 30 -4.38 11.94 3.60
CA ILE A 30 -3.95 11.28 4.82
C ILE A 30 -2.43 11.38 4.91
N ASP A 31 -1.95 11.95 6.01
CA ASP A 31 -0.53 12.02 6.33
C ASP A 31 -0.26 11.61 7.79
N GLU A 32 0.99 11.77 8.21
CA GLU A 32 1.46 11.36 9.54
C GLU A 32 0.91 12.25 10.67
N LYS A 33 0.50 13.48 10.35
CA LYS A 33 -0.05 14.44 11.30
C LYS A 33 -1.56 14.30 11.42
N ASP A 34 -2.24 14.18 10.29
CA ASP A 34 -3.70 14.17 10.24
C ASP A 34 -4.26 13.47 9.00
N TYR A 35 -5.53 13.07 9.08
CA TYR A 35 -6.34 12.57 7.99
C TYR A 35 -7.51 13.50 7.63
N GLY A 36 -7.59 14.70 8.22
CA GLY A 36 -8.66 15.65 7.98
C GLY A 36 -10.04 15.10 8.37
N GLU A 37 -11.08 15.49 7.63
CA GLU A 37 -12.42 14.97 7.88
C GLU A 37 -12.54 13.50 7.46
N LYS A 38 -12.93 12.63 8.41
CA LYS A 38 -13.11 11.18 8.16
C LYS A 38 -14.06 10.92 6.99
N ASN A 39 -15.22 11.58 6.98
CA ASN A 39 -16.26 11.44 5.96
C ASN A 39 -16.16 12.46 4.81
N ALA A 40 -14.95 12.95 4.50
CA ALA A 40 -14.76 13.91 3.42
C ALA A 40 -15.29 13.38 2.08
N ASP A 41 -16.18 14.14 1.44
CA ASP A 41 -16.69 13.84 0.11
C ASP A 41 -15.73 14.23 -1.00
N VAL A 42 -14.87 15.22 -0.73
CA VAL A 42 -13.91 15.80 -1.68
C VAL A 42 -12.53 15.85 -1.03
N ILE A 43 -11.54 15.30 -1.73
CA ILE A 43 -10.13 15.40 -1.34
C ILE A 43 -9.38 16.09 -2.47
N MET A 44 -8.66 17.17 -2.17
CA MET A 44 -7.84 17.91 -3.15
C MET A 44 -8.61 18.27 -4.44
N GLY A 45 -9.88 18.67 -4.31
CA GLY A 45 -10.73 19.03 -5.46
C GLY A 45 -11.32 17.84 -6.23
N ARG A 46 -11.04 16.59 -5.81
CA ARG A 46 -11.60 15.37 -6.40
C ARG A 46 -12.72 14.79 -5.54
N VAL A 47 -13.90 14.62 -6.14
CA VAL A 47 -15.02 13.91 -5.50
C VAL A 47 -14.68 12.43 -5.39
N LEU A 48 -14.77 11.87 -4.18
CA LEU A 48 -14.56 10.45 -3.94
C LEU A 48 -15.81 9.63 -4.32
N SER A 49 -15.61 8.50 -4.97
CA SER A 49 -16.68 7.51 -5.15
C SER A 49 -17.07 6.86 -3.81
N ALA A 50 -18.26 6.26 -3.72
CA ALA A 50 -18.71 5.55 -2.51
C ALA A 50 -17.71 4.46 -2.06
N LYS A 51 -17.11 3.74 -3.02
CA LYS A 51 -16.09 2.73 -2.76
C LYS A 51 -14.82 3.35 -2.16
N GLU A 52 -14.36 4.47 -2.71
CA GLU A 52 -13.17 5.15 -2.21
C GLU A 52 -13.38 5.72 -0.81
N LYS A 53 -14.58 6.25 -0.52
CA LYS A 53 -14.94 6.69 0.84
C LYS A 53 -14.88 5.55 1.85
N SER A 54 -15.44 4.39 1.50
CA SER A 54 -15.37 3.19 2.34
C SER A 54 -13.93 2.76 2.59
N GLN A 55 -13.13 2.62 1.53
CA GLN A 55 -11.73 2.21 1.63
C GLN A 55 -10.89 3.19 2.46
N ARG A 56 -11.14 4.49 2.30
CA ARG A 56 -10.49 5.54 3.07
C ARG A 56 -10.85 5.45 4.54
N ASN A 57 -12.13 5.25 4.85
CA ASN A 57 -12.61 5.08 6.23
C ASN A 57 -12.00 3.85 6.89
N ASP A 58 -11.95 2.71 6.20
CA ASP A 58 -11.33 1.49 6.71
C ASP A 58 -9.84 1.72 7.00
N PHE A 59 -9.14 2.43 6.12
CA PHE A 59 -7.74 2.78 6.32
C PHE A 59 -7.53 3.72 7.52
N ILE A 60 -8.41 4.72 7.73
CA ILE A 60 -8.38 5.61 8.89
C ILE A 60 -8.63 4.82 10.19
N VAL A 61 -9.57 3.88 10.18
CA VAL A 61 -9.83 3.00 11.35
C VAL A 61 -8.60 2.19 11.71
N GLU A 62 -7.86 1.69 10.71
CA GLU A 62 -6.59 1.00 10.96
C GLU A 62 -5.52 1.95 11.54
N ILE A 63 -5.41 3.17 11.01
CA ILE A 63 -4.50 4.19 11.55
C ILE A 63 -4.84 4.52 13.01
N GLU A 64 -6.13 4.69 13.34
CA GLU A 64 -6.60 4.93 14.72
C GLU A 64 -6.26 3.75 15.65
N ARG A 65 -6.25 2.52 15.13
CA ARG A 65 -6.00 1.31 15.93
C ARG A 65 -4.52 1.08 16.22
N ARG A 66 -3.64 1.26 15.24
CA ARG A 66 -2.23 0.84 15.31
C ARG A 66 -1.21 1.92 14.96
N GLY A 67 -1.66 3.12 14.61
CA GLY A 67 -0.80 4.22 14.19
C GLY A 67 -0.48 4.22 12.70
N PHE A 68 -0.11 5.39 12.18
CA PHE A 68 0.10 5.63 10.75
C PHE A 68 1.21 4.77 10.17
N GLU A 69 2.41 4.82 10.75
CA GLU A 69 3.59 4.10 10.23
C GLU A 69 3.38 2.58 10.25
N GLN A 70 2.84 2.01 11.34
CA GLN A 70 2.55 0.58 11.39
C GLN A 70 1.48 0.17 10.36
N THR A 71 0.50 1.03 10.11
CA THR A 71 -0.52 0.78 9.08
C THR A 71 0.09 0.77 7.68
N LEU A 72 1.01 1.68 7.38
CA LEU A 72 1.74 1.68 6.11
C LEU A 72 2.57 0.42 5.92
N GLU A 73 3.28 -0.03 6.97
CA GLU A 73 4.08 -1.25 6.89
C GLU A 73 3.24 -2.49 6.59
N GLU A 74 2.06 -2.60 7.21
CA GLU A 74 1.13 -3.72 7.04
C GLU A 74 0.53 -3.76 5.64
N VAL A 75 0.15 -2.59 5.11
CA VAL A 75 -0.33 -2.49 3.72
C VAL A 75 0.80 -2.85 2.75
N ALA A 76 2.00 -2.34 2.97
CA ALA A 76 3.18 -2.69 2.15
C ALA A 76 3.49 -4.19 2.24
N TYR A 77 3.42 -4.80 3.43
CA TYR A 77 3.62 -6.23 3.62
C TYR A 77 2.57 -7.07 2.88
N THR A 78 1.31 -6.64 2.93
CA THR A 78 0.23 -7.33 2.20
C THR A 78 0.47 -7.26 0.69
N TRP A 79 0.90 -6.11 0.15
CA TRP A 79 1.27 -6.00 -1.27
C TRP A 79 2.50 -6.84 -1.61
N PHE A 80 3.53 -6.84 -0.77
CA PHE A 80 4.70 -7.69 -0.94
C PHE A 80 4.31 -9.17 -1.04
N ASN A 81 3.45 -9.66 -0.15
CA ASN A 81 2.96 -11.03 -0.19
C ASN A 81 2.19 -11.34 -1.49
N ARG A 82 1.39 -10.39 -1.99
CA ARG A 82 0.72 -10.54 -3.30
C ARG A 82 1.73 -10.61 -4.45
N PHE A 83 2.77 -9.79 -4.44
CA PHE A 83 3.82 -9.85 -5.47
C PHE A 83 4.60 -11.16 -5.41
N VAL A 84 4.95 -11.64 -4.22
CA VAL A 84 5.60 -12.94 -4.04
C VAL A 84 4.71 -14.06 -4.54
N ALA A 85 3.41 -14.04 -4.23
CA ALA A 85 2.45 -15.02 -4.72
C ALA A 85 2.37 -15.00 -6.26
N LEU A 86 2.30 -13.82 -6.89
CA LEU A 86 2.28 -13.69 -8.34
C LEU A 86 3.57 -14.24 -8.98
N ARG A 87 4.74 -13.92 -8.43
CA ARG A 87 6.03 -14.44 -8.93
C ARG A 87 6.15 -15.94 -8.74
N TYR A 88 5.66 -16.46 -7.61
CA TYR A 88 5.58 -17.90 -7.38
C TYR A 88 4.67 -18.58 -8.43
N MET A 89 3.49 -18.02 -8.67
CA MET A 89 2.56 -18.53 -9.69
C MET A 89 3.15 -18.48 -11.10
N GLU A 90 3.89 -17.42 -11.43
CA GLU A 90 4.56 -17.27 -12.73
C GLU A 90 5.65 -18.35 -12.94
N VAL A 91 6.50 -18.60 -11.94
CA VAL A 91 7.58 -19.59 -12.03
C VAL A 91 7.07 -21.03 -12.06
N ASN A 92 5.84 -21.27 -11.60
CA ASN A 92 5.21 -22.60 -11.57
C ASN A 92 4.08 -22.76 -12.60
N ASP A 93 3.99 -21.88 -13.61
CA ASP A 93 2.98 -21.94 -14.69
C ASP A 93 1.51 -21.96 -14.19
N TYR A 94 1.24 -21.34 -13.04
CA TYR A 94 -0.11 -21.23 -12.47
C TYR A 94 -0.89 -20.00 -12.95
N LEU A 95 -0.23 -19.05 -13.63
CA LEU A 95 -0.94 -17.95 -14.27
C LEU A 95 -1.53 -18.43 -15.59
N PRO A 96 -2.83 -18.21 -15.86
CA PRO A 96 -3.39 -18.52 -17.17
C PRO A 96 -2.61 -17.73 -18.22
N SER A 97 -1.92 -18.43 -19.11
CA SER A 97 -1.25 -17.84 -20.26
C SER A 97 -2.32 -17.23 -21.17
N HIS A 98 -2.65 -15.96 -20.94
CA HIS A 98 -3.28 -15.16 -21.98
C HIS A 98 -2.17 -14.72 -22.94
N VAL A 99 -2.04 -15.47 -24.04
CA VAL A 99 -1.60 -14.93 -25.32
C VAL A 99 -2.72 -14.06 -25.88
#